data_AF-A0A8J6Y3B9-F1
#
_entry.id   AF-A0A8J6Y3B9-F1
#
_cell.length_a   1.000
_cell.length_b   1.000
_cell.length_c   1.000
_cell.angle_alpha   90.00
_cell.angle_beta   90.00
_cell.angle_gamma   90.00
#
_symmetry.space_group_name_H-M   'P 1'
#
loop_
_entity.id
_entity.type
_entity.pdbx_description
1 polymer ?
#
loop_
_entity_poly.entity_id
_entity_poly.type
_entity_poly.pdbx_seq_one_letter_code
_entity_poly.pdbx_strand_id
1 'polypeptide(L)'
;MTNPPIYNLDMSDTEYAALVAKGYDPTFERDLVEVFGEDAQKARKLTRFVGLIKTKSPETDGEWQEVMAAWDDVCLEHDSDGF
;
A
#
# COMPACT_ATOMS: atom_id res chain seq x y z
N MET A 1 -19.57 -19.55 -2.56
CA MET A 1 -18.70 -18.39 -2.76
C MET A 1 -18.90 -17.48 -1.57
N THR A 2 -17.97 -17.48 -0.62
CA THR A 2 -18.02 -16.55 0.51
C THR A 2 -17.63 -15.17 -0.02
N ASN A 3 -18.57 -14.22 -0.05
CA ASN A 3 -18.22 -12.83 -0.29
C ASN A 3 -17.17 -12.44 0.76
N PRO A 4 -15.99 -11.94 0.36
CA PRO A 4 -15.04 -11.45 1.32
C PRO A 4 -15.72 -10.36 2.16
N PRO A 5 -15.48 -10.32 3.48
CA PRO A 5 -16.05 -9.28 4.34
C PRO A 5 -15.65 -7.91 3.79
N ILE A 6 -16.64 -7.01 3.70
CA ILE A 6 -16.41 -5.62 3.27
C ILE A 6 -15.64 -4.93 4.40
N TYR A 7 -14.37 -4.64 4.17
CA TYR A 7 -13.56 -3.85 5.10
C TYR A 7 -13.87 -2.38 4.91
N ASN A 8 -14.19 -1.69 6.00
CA ASN A 8 -14.30 -0.24 5.98
C ASN A 8 -12.89 0.35 5.98
N LEU A 9 -12.39 0.66 4.79
CA LEU A 9 -11.11 1.33 4.58
C LEU A 9 -11.22 2.85 4.77
N ASP A 10 -12.32 3.39 5.32
CA ASP A 10 -12.53 4.84 5.45
C ASP A 10 -12.26 5.56 4.12
N MET A 11 -12.92 5.07 3.07
CA MET A 11 -12.69 5.43 1.68
C MET A 11 -14.03 5.51 0.96
N SER A 12 -14.18 6.48 0.07
CA SER A 12 -15.35 6.56 -0.79
C SER A 12 -15.32 5.48 -1.89
N ASP A 13 -16.49 5.00 -2.32
CA ASP A 13 -16.61 4.01 -3.41
C ASP A 13 -15.90 4.46 -4.70
N THR A 14 -15.95 5.76 -5.01
CA THR A 14 -15.27 6.37 -6.17
C THR A 14 -13.75 6.27 -6.06
N GLU A 15 -13.20 6.55 -4.87
CA GLU A 15 -11.77 6.44 -4.61
C GLU A 15 -11.31 4.97 -4.66
N TYR A 16 -12.12 4.07 -4.11
CA TYR A 16 -11.86 2.63 -4.17
C TYR A 16 -11.80 2.13 -5.62
N ALA A 17 -12.81 2.44 -6.43
CA ALA A 17 -12.85 2.03 -7.83
C ALA A 17 -11.65 2.57 -8.63
N ALA A 18 -11.22 3.81 -8.37
CA ALA A 18 -10.07 4.43 -9.01
C ALA A 18 -8.74 3.75 -8.65
N LEU A 19 -8.60 3.25 -7.42
CA LEU A 19 -7.41 2.55 -6.96
C LEU A 19 -7.36 1.12 -7.48
N VAL A 20 -8.48 0.39 -7.45
CA VAL A 20 -8.56 -0.97 -8.00
C VAL A 20 -8.21 -0.98 -9.49
N ALA A 21 -8.65 0.04 -10.25
CA ALA A 21 -8.26 0.21 -11.65
C ALA A 21 -6.74 0.39 -11.87
N LYS A 22 -5.99 0.75 -10.82
CA LYS A 22 -4.53 0.90 -10.80
C LYS A 22 -3.82 -0.26 -10.11
N GLY A 23 -4.48 -1.39 -9.93
CA GLY A 23 -3.89 -2.62 -9.37
C GLY A 23 -3.81 -2.67 -7.84
N TYR A 24 -4.50 -1.76 -7.14
CA TYR A 24 -4.63 -1.80 -5.69
C TYR A 24 -5.32 -3.09 -5.21
N ASP A 25 -4.75 -3.73 -4.19
CA ASP A 25 -5.26 -4.97 -3.60
C ASP A 25 -5.71 -4.75 -2.13
N PRO A 26 -7.02 -4.61 -1.86
CA PRO A 26 -7.52 -4.37 -0.50
C PRO A 26 -7.26 -5.54 0.46
N THR A 27 -7.05 -6.75 -0.06
CA THR A 27 -6.70 -7.91 0.75
C THR A 27 -5.30 -7.76 1.30
N PHE A 28 -4.39 -7.23 0.48
CA PHE A 28 -3.02 -6.93 0.88
C PHE A 28 -2.95 -5.81 1.92
N GLU A 29 -3.74 -4.72 1.77
CA GLU A 29 -3.83 -3.67 2.81
C GLU A 29 -4.31 -4.25 4.14
N ARG A 30 -5.35 -5.09 4.11
CA ARG A 30 -5.84 -5.76 5.32
C ARG A 30 -4.77 -6.62 5.95
N ASP A 31 -4.09 -7.48 5.19
CA ASP A 31 -3.10 -8.39 5.74
C ASP A 31 -1.93 -7.63 6.38
N LEU A 32 -1.51 -6.50 5.79
CA LEU A 32 -0.52 -5.59 6.41
C LEU A 32 -0.96 -5.11 7.80
N VAL A 33 -2.23 -4.72 7.96
CA VAL A 33 -2.75 -4.26 9.25
C VAL A 33 -2.95 -5.42 10.23
N GLU A 34 -3.62 -6.49 9.81
CA GLU A 34 -4.13 -7.51 10.73
C GLU A 34 -3.15 -8.63 11.01
N VAL A 35 -2.33 -8.99 10.03
CA VAL A 35 -1.37 -10.10 10.14
C VAL A 35 0.01 -9.58 10.51
N PHE A 36 0.43 -8.47 9.90
CA PHE A 36 1.76 -7.90 10.11
C PHE A 36 1.79 -6.75 11.12
N GLY A 37 0.63 -6.25 11.57
CA GLY A 37 0.53 -5.24 12.61
C GLY A 37 0.96 -3.84 12.16
N GLU A 38 0.97 -3.56 10.86
CA GLU A 38 1.29 -2.25 10.33
C GLU A 38 0.20 -1.22 10.63
N ASP A 39 0.60 0.04 10.72
CA ASP A 39 -0.34 1.15 10.79
C ASP A 39 -1.24 1.19 9.55
N ALA A 40 -2.52 1.48 9.72
CA ALA A 40 -3.50 1.48 8.63
C ALA A 40 -3.16 2.48 7.51
N GLN A 41 -2.63 3.65 7.87
CA GLN A 41 -2.23 4.65 6.89
C GLN A 41 -0.97 4.21 6.13
N LYS A 42 -0.03 3.55 6.83
CA LYS A 42 1.19 2.97 6.24
C LYS A 42 0.88 1.80 5.32
N ALA A 43 0.02 0.87 5.76
CA ALA A 43 -0.47 -0.26 4.96
C ALA A 43 -1.15 0.20 3.67
N ARG A 44 -1.93 1.29 3.73
CA ARG A 44 -2.54 1.90 2.55
C ARG A 44 -1.53 2.46 1.57
N LYS A 45 -0.52 3.17 2.05
CA LYS A 45 0.55 3.70 1.19
C LYS A 45 1.28 2.56 0.48
N LEU A 46 1.68 1.53 1.22
CA LEU A 46 2.32 0.32 0.69
C LEU A 46 1.47 -0.40 -0.35
N THR A 47 0.18 -0.58 -0.09
CA THR A 47 -0.73 -1.29 -1.00
C THR A 47 -0.95 -0.51 -2.29
N ARG A 48 -1.13 0.81 -2.20
CA ARG A 48 -1.23 1.69 -3.37
C ARG A 48 0.07 1.66 -4.19
N PHE A 49 1.21 1.73 -3.52
CA PHE A 49 2.53 1.65 -4.12
C PHE A 49 2.75 0.35 -4.88
N VAL A 50 2.47 -0.80 -4.25
CA VAL A 50 2.57 -2.13 -4.86
C VAL A 50 1.65 -2.25 -6.07
N GLY A 51 0.43 -1.71 -6.00
CA GLY A 51 -0.51 -1.70 -7.12
C GLY A 51 0.02 -0.95 -8.34
N LEU A 52 0.64 0.22 -8.12
CA LEU A 52 1.22 1.03 -9.20
C LEU A 52 2.36 0.28 -9.92
N ILE A 53 3.30 -0.31 -9.18
CA ILE A 53 4.46 -1.03 -9.76
C ILE A 53 4.09 -2.39 -10.37
N LYS A 54 3.05 -3.06 -9.87
CA LYS A 54 2.57 -4.36 -10.41
C LYS A 54 1.93 -4.21 -11.79
N THR A 55 1.25 -3.09 -12.02
CA THR A 55 0.44 -2.87 -13.22
C THR A 55 1.27 -2.24 -14.35
N LYS A 56 2.23 -1.38 -14.00
CA LYS A 56 3.26 -0.85 -14.89
C LYS A 56 4.55 -0.68 -14.11
N SER A 57 5.61 -1.38 -14.51
CA SER A 57 6.92 -1.19 -13.88
C SER A 57 7.38 0.26 -14.07
N PRO A 58 8.04 0.88 -13.07
CA PRO A 58 8.66 2.20 -13.26
C PRO A 58 9.60 2.17 -14.47
N GLU A 59 9.44 3.11 -15.40
CA GLU A 59 10.18 3.17 -16.67
C GLU A 59 11.29 4.22 -16.64
N THR A 60 11.30 5.10 -15.64
CA THR A 60 12.26 6.20 -15.52
C THR A 60 12.93 6.24 -14.15
N ASP A 61 14.13 6.81 -14.08
CA ASP A 61 14.90 6.95 -12.84
C ASP A 61 14.16 7.78 -11.77
N GLY A 62 13.34 8.76 -12.20
CA GLY A 62 12.51 9.55 -11.30
C GLY A 62 11.40 8.72 -10.65
N GLU A 63 10.71 7.88 -11.44
CA GLU A 63 9.71 6.96 -10.90
C GLU A 63 10.35 5.94 -9.95
N TRP A 64 11.57 5.47 -10.24
CA TRP A 64 12.33 4.62 -9.32
C TRP A 64 12.78 5.34 -8.04
N GLN A 65 13.13 6.62 -8.10
CA GLN A 65 13.45 7.42 -6.91
C GLN A 65 12.24 7.59 -5.99
N GLU A 66 11.06 7.83 -6.54
CA GLU A 66 9.81 7.92 -5.76
C GLU A 66 9.45 6.59 -5.10
N VAL A 67 9.71 5.48 -5.81
CA VAL A 67 9.54 4.11 -5.31
C VAL A 67 10.47 3.82 -4.13
N MET A 68 11.75 4.18 -4.25
CA MET A 68 12.75 3.97 -3.20
C MET A 68 12.54 4.89 -2.01
N ALA A 69 12.15 6.14 -2.23
CA ALA A 69 11.83 7.08 -1.14
C ALA A 69 10.61 6.61 -0.33
N ALA A 70 9.57 6.09 -0.98
CA ALA A 70 8.41 5.53 -0.30
C ALA A 70 8.73 4.25 0.49
N TRP A 71 9.72 3.48 0.05
CA TRP A 71 10.24 2.32 0.77
C TRP A 71 11.08 2.73 1.99
N ASP A 72 11.96 3.71 1.83
CA ASP A 72 12.81 4.22 2.90
C ASP A 72 12.00 4.90 4.01
N ASP A 73 10.98 5.70 3.68
CA ASP A 73 10.06 6.29 4.67
C ASP A 73 9.30 5.23 5.48
N VAL A 74 9.08 4.04 4.90
CA VAL A 74 8.38 2.92 5.52
C VAL A 74 9.31 2.08 6.40
N CYS A 75 10.61 2.01 6.07
CA CYS A 75 11.60 1.20 6.76
C CYS A 75 12.46 1.96 7.79
N LEU A 76 12.68 3.28 7.62
CA LEU A 76 13.59 4.06 8.47
C LEU A 76 12.97 4.56 9.79
N GLU A 77 11.64 4.53 9.95
CA GLU A 77 11.03 4.80 11.27
C GLU A 77 11.30 3.69 12.30
N HIS A 78 11.86 2.55 11.90
CA HIS A 78 12.14 1.42 12.79
C HIS A 78 13.58 1.36 13.34
N ASP A 79 14.47 2.25 12.89
CA ASP A 79 15.89 2.27 13.31
C ASP A 79 16.21 3.30 14.41
N SER A 80 15.26 4.14 14.83
CA SER A 80 15.48 5.13 15.91
C SER A 80 15.33 4.59 17.34
N ASP A 81 14.94 3.33 17.52
CA ASP A 81 14.74 2.70 18.85
C ASP A 81 15.84 1.71 19.25
N GLY A 82 17.05 1.80 18.68
CA GLY A 82 18.11 0.84 19.04
C GLY A 82 19.55 1.24 18.73
N PHE A 83 20.10 2.21 19.46
CA PHE A 83 21.25 2.04 20.38
C PHE A 83 21.71 3.38 20.96
#